data_AF-A0A962L3I8-F1
#
_entry.id   AF-A0A962L3I8-F1
#
_cell.length_a   1.000
_cell.length_b   1.000
_cell.length_c   1.000
_cell.angle_alpha   90.00
_cell.angle_beta   90.00
_cell.angle_gamma   90.00
#
_symmetry.space_group_name_H-M   'P 1'
#
loop_
_entity.id
_entity.type
_entity.pdbx_description
1 polymer ?
#
loop_
_entity_poly.entity_id
_entity_poly.type
_entity_poly.pdbx_seq_one_letter_code
_entity_poly.pdbx_strand_id
1 'polypeptide(L)'
;MGSVTPLINLMTDLESLDLDATIYVAEPWTRESLAMVEVEPASGGLPEAASRHSLAYFLEVSVARDFLADWQSTLDKPPTDQERCDSVIRYAVDDA
;
A
#
# COMPACT_ATOMS: atom_id res chain seq x y z
N MET A 1 1.85 2.13 -15.71
CA MET A 1 3.25 2.08 -15.23
C MET A 1 3.42 3.11 -14.12
N GLY A 2 2.96 2.75 -12.94
CA GLY A 2 3.30 3.45 -11.71
C GLY A 2 4.82 3.50 -11.55
N SER A 3 5.33 4.67 -11.17
CA SER A 3 6.73 4.83 -10.82
C SER A 3 7.00 4.14 -9.48
N VAL A 4 8.15 3.47 -9.37
CA VAL A 4 8.59 2.93 -8.09
C VAL A 4 9.00 4.07 -7.17
N THR A 5 8.47 4.10 -5.96
CA THR A 5 8.68 5.13 -4.94
C THR A 5 8.69 4.51 -3.55
N PRO A 6 9.24 5.13 -2.51
CA PRO A 6 9.08 4.67 -1.13
C PRO A 6 7.61 4.52 -0.73
N LEU A 7 7.28 3.46 0.02
CA LEU A 7 5.91 3.19 0.49
C LEU A 7 5.26 4.40 1.19
N ILE A 8 6.04 5.11 2.01
CA ILE A 8 5.54 6.30 2.72
C ILE A 8 4.95 7.37 1.78
N ASN A 9 5.52 7.53 0.57
CA ASN A 9 5.01 8.51 -0.39
C ASN A 9 3.65 8.09 -0.93
N LEU A 10 3.47 6.80 -1.23
CA LEU A 10 2.17 6.27 -1.65
C LEU A 10 1.12 6.39 -0.54
N MET A 11 1.53 6.21 0.72
CA MET A 11 0.62 6.36 1.87
C MET A 11 0.16 7.80 2.08
N THR A 12 1.04 8.78 1.86
CA THR A 12 0.67 10.20 1.89
C THR A 12 -0.34 10.54 0.79
N ASP A 13 -0.15 9.99 -0.41
CA ASP A 13 -1.00 10.24 -1.58
C ASP A 13 -2.16 9.24 -1.75
N LEU A 14 -2.42 8.38 -0.75
CA LEU A 14 -3.31 7.22 -0.86
C LEU A 14 -4.73 7.57 -1.35
N GLU A 15 -5.27 8.71 -0.92
CA GLU A 15 -6.61 9.17 -1.32
C GLU A 15 -6.73 9.52 -2.82
N SER A 16 -5.60 9.80 -3.47
CA SER A 16 -5.51 10.12 -4.90
C SER A 16 -5.29 8.88 -5.77
N LEU A 17 -4.99 7.74 -5.16
CA LEU A 17 -4.73 6.49 -5.88
C LEU A 17 -6.05 5.85 -6.33
N ASP A 18 -5.96 5.09 -7.42
CA ASP A 18 -7.09 4.35 -7.96
C ASP A 18 -7.52 3.24 -6.99
N LEU A 19 -8.81 3.18 -6.67
CA LEU A 19 -9.39 2.21 -5.74
C LEU A 19 -9.29 0.78 -6.27
N ASP A 20 -9.33 0.60 -7.59
CA ASP A 20 -9.25 -0.70 -8.25
C ASP A 20 -7.79 -1.18 -8.41
N ALA A 21 -6.82 -0.40 -7.93
CA ALA A 21 -5.41 -0.73 -8.02
C ALA A 21 -4.88 -1.44 -6.76
N THR A 22 -3.75 -2.12 -6.92
CA THR A 22 -3.07 -2.84 -5.85
C THR A 22 -1.71 -2.20 -5.60
N ILE A 23 -1.36 -2.10 -4.33
CA ILE A 23 -0.04 -1.67 -3.86
C ILE A 23 0.85 -2.91 -3.79
N TYR A 24 2.01 -2.82 -4.43
CA TYR A 24 3.06 -3.84 -4.39
C TYR A 24 4.28 -3.26 -3.70
N VAL A 25 4.89 -4.01 -2.78
CA VAL A 25 6.00 -3.51 -1.93
C VAL A 25 7.12 -4.55 -1.86
N ALA A 26 8.37 -4.08 -1.87
CA ALA A 26 9.55 -4.90 -1.67
C ALA A 26 9.64 -5.37 -0.22
N GLU A 27 9.90 -6.65 -0.02
CA GLU A 27 10.16 -7.22 1.30
C GLU A 27 11.61 -6.96 1.75
N PRO A 28 11.87 -6.78 3.06
CA PRO A 28 10.87 -6.68 4.15
C PRO A 28 10.06 -5.38 4.05
N TRP A 29 8.78 -5.41 4.43
CA TRP A 29 7.92 -4.23 4.36
C TRP A 29 8.32 -3.19 5.40
N THR A 30 8.79 -2.05 4.91
CA THR A 30 9.18 -0.88 5.69
C THR A 30 8.68 0.38 4.99
N ARG A 31 8.68 1.52 5.69
CA ARG A 31 8.29 2.82 5.13
C ARG A 31 9.13 3.22 3.91
N GLU A 32 10.38 2.77 3.88
CA GLU A 32 11.38 3.09 2.87
C GLU A 32 11.42 2.03 1.75
N SER A 33 10.68 0.93 1.92
CA SER A 33 10.60 -0.12 0.92
C SER A 33 10.07 0.42 -0.39
N LEU A 34 10.69 -0.02 -1.48
CA LEU A 34 10.23 0.30 -2.82
C LEU A 34 8.83 -0.23 -3.01
N ALA A 35 7.95 0.63 -3.52
CA ALA A 35 6.56 0.33 -3.73
C ALA A 35 6.09 0.88 -5.08
N MET A 36 5.07 0.23 -5.64
CA MET A 36 4.34 0.74 -6.80
C MET A 36 2.84 0.48 -6.64
N VAL A 37 2.05 1.23 -7.39
CA VAL A 37 0.62 0.96 -7.57
C VAL A 37 0.37 0.62 -9.02
N GLU A 38 -0.26 -0.53 -9.25
CA GLU A 38 -0.70 -0.94 -10.58
C GLU A 38 -1.96 -1.82 -10.43
N VAL A 39 -2.80 -1.85 -11.46
CA VAL A 39 -3.98 -2.73 -11.47
C VAL A 39 -3.52 -4.18 -11.68
N GLU A 40 -4.11 -5.11 -10.93
CA GLU A 40 -3.87 -6.53 -11.12
C GLU A 40 -4.30 -6.96 -12.54
N PRO A 41 -3.49 -7.74 -13.27
CA PRO A 41 -3.90 -8.27 -14.57
C PRO A 41 -5.21 -9.07 -14.47
N ALA A 42 -6.06 -9.00 -15.51
CA ALA A 42 -7.29 -9.79 -15.56
C ALA A 42 -7.04 -11.32 -15.52
N SER A 43 -5.82 -11.77 -15.82
CA SER A 43 -5.39 -13.16 -15.67
C SER A 43 -5.09 -13.56 -14.22
N GLY A 44 -5.11 -12.60 -13.29
CA GLY A 44 -4.60 -12.72 -11.92
C GLY A 44 -3.07 -12.68 -11.85
N GLY A 45 -2.56 -12.46 -10.64
CA GLY A 45 -1.16 -12.54 -10.27
C GLY A 45 -0.39 -11.21 -10.33
N LEU A 46 0.93 -11.28 -10.17
CA LEU A 46 1.78 -10.10 -10.14
C LEU A 46 1.87 -9.44 -11.53
N PRO A 47 1.64 -8.12 -11.64
CA PRO A 47 1.89 -7.40 -12.88
C PRO A 47 3.37 -7.46 -13.25
N GLU A 48 3.67 -7.41 -14.55
CA GLU A 48 5.04 -7.54 -15.05
C GLU A 48 5.97 -6.45 -14.47
N ALA A 49 5.44 -5.25 -14.25
CA ALA A 49 6.17 -4.16 -13.60
C ALA A 49 6.59 -4.54 -12.17
N ALA A 50 5.68 -5.05 -11.35
CA ALA A 50 5.99 -5.50 -9.98
C ALA A 50 7.02 -6.62 -9.97
N SER A 51 6.86 -7.60 -10.87
CA SER A 51 7.80 -8.73 -11.02
C SER A 51 9.22 -8.26 -11.37
N ARG A 52 9.36 -7.30 -12.30
CA ARG A 52 10.67 -6.73 -12.68
C ARG A 52 11.39 -6.03 -11.54
N HIS A 53 10.64 -5.50 -10.57
CA HIS A 53 11.19 -4.81 -9.41
C HIS A 53 11.27 -5.69 -8.16
N SER A 54 11.01 -7.00 -8.27
CA SER A 54 10.97 -7.95 -7.14
C SER A 54 10.03 -7.48 -6.02
N LEU A 55 8.89 -6.89 -6.37
CA LEU A 55 7.88 -6.48 -5.41
C LEU A 55 6.91 -7.63 -5.15
N ALA A 56 6.45 -7.73 -3.91
CA ALA A 56 5.39 -8.64 -3.51
C ALA A 56 4.04 -7.94 -3.49
N TYR A 57 2.96 -8.71 -3.56
CA TYR A 57 1.62 -8.22 -3.21
C TYR A 57 1.66 -7.70 -1.77
N PHE A 58 1.14 -6.50 -1.55
CA PHE A 58 1.06 -5.90 -0.23
C PHE A 58 -0.39 -5.70 0.18
N LEU A 59 -1.12 -4.84 -0.52
CA LEU A 59 -2.54 -4.58 -0.20
C LEU A 59 -3.25 -3.85 -1.35
N GLU A 60 -4.54 -4.09 -1.51
CA GLU A 60 -5.39 -3.28 -2.39
C GLU A 60 -5.55 -1.84 -1.87
N VAL A 61 -5.64 -0.86 -2.77
CA VAL A 61 -5.81 0.56 -2.39
C VAL A 61 -7.13 0.77 -1.66
N SER A 62 -8.21 0.14 -2.12
CA SER A 62 -9.52 0.15 -1.46
C SER A 62 -9.43 -0.33 -0.01
N VAL A 63 -8.82 -1.49 0.22
CA VAL A 63 -8.63 -2.08 1.55
C VAL A 63 -7.77 -1.19 2.45
N ALA A 64 -6.67 -0.65 1.93
CA ALA A 64 -5.81 0.26 2.68
C ALA A 64 -6.57 1.52 3.14
N ARG A 65 -7.42 2.08 2.28
CA ARG A 65 -8.24 3.27 2.58
C ARG A 65 -9.33 2.95 3.59
N ASP A 66 -10.06 1.85 3.41
CA ASP A 66 -11.12 1.42 4.31
C ASP A 66 -10.56 1.16 5.72
N PHE A 67 -9.47 0.40 5.82
CA PHE A 67 -8.77 0.16 7.07
C PHE A 67 -8.35 1.48 7.75
N LEU A 68 -7.73 2.40 7.01
CA LEU A 68 -7.29 3.66 7.57
C LEU A 68 -8.46 4.55 8.00
N ALA A 69 -9.58 4.56 7.27
CA ALA A 69 -10.76 5.32 7.64
C ALA A 69 -11.38 4.80 8.96
N ASP A 70 -11.51 3.48 9.07
CA ASP A 70 -12.01 2.83 10.28
C ASP A 70 -11.07 3.04 11.46
N TRP A 71 -9.77 2.80 11.27
CA TRP A 71 -8.76 2.97 12.31
C TRP A 71 -8.68 4.41 12.80
N GLN A 72 -8.63 5.39 11.89
CA GLN A 72 -8.59 6.82 12.24
C GLN A 72 -9.83 7.26 13.04
N SER A 73 -10.99 6.67 12.76
CA SER A 73 -12.23 6.95 13.50
C SER A 73 -12.18 6.48 14.96
N THR A 74 -11.23 5.61 15.31
CA THR A 74 -10.99 5.15 16.69
C THR A 74 -10.01 6.03 17.47
N LEU A 75 -9.32 6.96 16.80
CA LEU A 75 -8.29 7.79 17.42
C LEU A 75 -8.85 9.12 17.92
N ASP A 76 -8.36 9.59 19.07
CA ASP A 76 -8.72 10.90 19.62
C ASP A 76 -8.14 12.08 18.79
N LYS A 77 -7.10 11.82 18.00
CA LYS A 77 -6.40 12.81 17.17
C LYS A 77 -6.05 12.24 15.80
N PRO A 78 -5.95 13.08 14.75
CA PRO A 78 -5.48 12.65 13.45
C PRO A 78 -4.05 12.07 13.55
N PRO A 79 -3.79 10.89 12.96
CA PRO A 79 -2.46 10.31 12.91
C PRO A 79 -1.57 11.04 11.90
N THR A 80 -0.27 10.99 12.14
CA THR A 80 0.75 11.41 11.17
C THR A 80 0.85 10.42 10.02
N ASP A 81 1.42 10.84 8.89
CA ASP A 81 1.64 9.95 7.74
C ASP A 81 2.53 8.75 8.10
N GLN A 82 3.48 8.93 9.02
CA GLN A 82 4.31 7.83 9.53
C GLN A 82 3.47 6.81 10.30
N GLU A 83 2.60 7.27 11.21
CA GLU A 83 1.69 6.40 11.97
C GLU A 83 0.70 5.69 11.04
N ARG A 84 0.18 6.37 10.01
CA ARG A 84 -0.68 5.75 8.98
C ARG A 84 0.07 4.64 8.26
N CYS A 85 1.28 4.91 7.77
CA CYS A 85 2.10 3.94 7.07
C CYS A 85 2.44 2.73 7.95
N ASP A 86 2.82 2.95 9.21
CA ASP A 86 3.08 1.88 10.17
C ASP A 86 1.88 0.99 10.43
N SER A 87 0.70 1.60 10.61
CA SER A 87 -0.53 0.87 10.85
C SER A 87 -0.92 0.01 9.66
N VAL A 88 -0.76 0.50 8.43
CA VAL A 88 -1.03 -0.29 7.21
C VAL A 88 -0.01 -1.41 7.04
N ILE A 89 1.29 -1.17 7.27
CA ILE A 89 2.31 -2.23 7.25
C ILE A 89 1.93 -3.31 8.26
N ARG A 90 1.55 -2.93 9.48
CA ARG A 90 1.16 -3.88 10.51
C ARG A 90 -0.08 -4.67 10.12
N TYR A 91 -1.10 -4.00 9.58
CA TYR A 91 -2.31 -4.64 9.09
C TYR A 91 -2.00 -5.67 8.01
N ALA A 92 -1.16 -5.32 7.02
CA ALA A 92 -0.75 -6.24 5.96
C ALA A 92 0.05 -7.43 6.49
N VAL A 93 0.94 -7.23 7.49
CA VAL A 93 1.69 -8.33 8.12
C VAL A 93 0.77 -9.28 8.90
N ASP A 94 -0.25 -8.74 9.57
CA ASP A 94 -1.19 -9.54 10.38
C ASP A 94 -2.22 -10.29 9.49
N ASP A 95 -2.47 -9.83 8.26
CA ASP A 95 -3.38 -10.44 7.26
C ASP A 95 -2.69 -11.48 6.35
N ALA A 96 -1.35 -11.39 6.18
CA ALA A 96 -0.53 -12.28 5.36
C ALA A 96 -0.29 -13.68 5.98
#